data_AF-A0A641I7N9-F1
#
_entry.id   AF-A0A641I7N9-F1
#
_cell.length_a   1.000
_cell.length_b   1.000
_cell.length_c   1.000
_cell.angle_alpha   90.00
_cell.angle_beta   90.00
_cell.angle_gamma   90.00
#
_symmetry.space_group_name_H-M   'P 1'
#
loop_
_entity.id
_entity.type
_entity.pdbx_description
1 polymer ?
#
loop_
_entity_poly.entity_id
_entity_poly.type
_entity_poly.pdbx_seq_one_letter_code
_entity_poly.pdbx_strand_id
1 'polypeptide(L)' 'MAHHEVISRSGNAFLLNIRESVLLPGSMSEMHFFLLIGISSIHSDRVILAMKDYLVGGHSRKEVCEKYQMNNGYFSTTL' A
#
# COMPACT_ATOMS: atom_id res chain seq x y z
N MET A 1 -26.75 -17.43 -16.52
CA MET A 1 -25.39 -17.11 -16.99
C MET A 1 -25.03 -15.62 -16.89
N ALA A 2 -25.84 -14.75 -16.26
CA ALA A 2 -25.58 -13.30 -16.18
C ALA A 2 -24.94 -12.81 -14.86
N HIS A 3 -24.89 -13.63 -13.81
CA HIS A 3 -24.41 -13.21 -12.48
C HIS A 3 -22.88 -13.22 -12.31
N HIS A 4 -22.13 -13.86 -13.21
CA HIS A 4 -20.66 -13.97 -13.10
C HIS A 4 -19.93 -12.78 -13.76
N GLU A 5 -20.53 -12.14 -14.77
CA GLU A 5 -19.90 -10.99 -15.48
C GLU A 5 -19.96 -9.69 -14.68
N VAL A 6 -21.00 -9.47 -13.87
CA VAL A 6 -21.19 -8.21 -13.13
C VAL A 6 -20.14 -8.04 -12.02
N ILE A 7 -19.76 -9.13 -11.35
CA ILE A 7 -18.75 -9.13 -10.28
C ILE A 7 -17.35 -8.81 -10.84
N SER A 8 -17.01 -9.33 -12.02
CA SER A 8 -15.74 -9.09 -12.71
C SER A 8 -15.52 -7.62 -13.09
N ARG A 9 -16.58 -6.91 -13.54
CA ARG A 9 -16.48 -5.50 -13.92
C ARG A 9 -16.19 -4.58 -12.73
N SER A 10 -16.75 -4.89 -11.55
CA SER A 10 -16.55 -4.09 -10.34
C SER A 10 -15.14 -4.22 -9.77
N GLY A 11 -14.56 -5.43 -9.76
CA GLY A 11 -13.18 -5.65 -9.31
C GLY A 11 -12.15 -4.95 -10.19
N ASN A 12 -12.33 -5.00 -11.52
CA ASN A 12 -11.43 -4.30 -12.45
C ASN A 12 -11.48 -2.78 -12.28
N ALA A 13 -12.66 -2.20 -12.09
CA ALA A 13 -12.80 -0.77 -11.85
C ALA A 13 -12.10 -0.34 -10.54
N PHE A 14 -12.21 -1.14 -9.48
CA PHE A 14 -11.52 -0.90 -8.21
C PHE A 14 -9.98 -0.90 -8.36
N LEU A 15 -9.42 -1.89 -9.07
CA LEU A 15 -7.98 -1.96 -9.30
C LEU A 15 -7.45 -0.79 -10.15
N LEU A 16 -8.24 -0.30 -11.10
CA LEU A 16 -7.89 0.90 -11.88
C LEU A 16 -7.88 2.15 -10.99
N ASN A 17 -8.87 2.30 -10.10
CA ASN A 17 -8.91 3.42 -9.18
C ASN A 17 -7.73 3.42 -8.17
N ILE A 18 -7.33 2.24 -7.66
CA ILE A 18 -6.14 2.11 -6.81
C ILE A 18 -4.89 2.58 -7.57
N ARG A 19 -4.75 2.18 -8.84
CA ARG A 19 -3.59 2.57 -9.67
C ARG A 19 -3.49 4.09 -9.88
N GLU A 20 -4.60 4.78 -9.95
CA GLU A 20 -4.63 6.25 -10.10
C GLU A 20 -4.37 6.99 -8.77
N SER A 21 -4.59 6.33 -7.63
CA SER A 21 -4.49 6.93 -6.29
C SER A 21 -3.27 6.46 -5.50
N VAL A 22 -2.27 5.87 -6.16
CA VAL A 22 -1.04 5.38 -5.51
C VAL A 22 -0.32 6.51 -4.78
N LEU A 23 -0.02 6.26 -3.51
CA LEU A 23 0.78 7.15 -2.68
C LEU A 23 2.25 7.15 -3.12
N LEU A 24 2.83 8.35 -3.21
CA LEU A 24 4.20 8.54 -3.66
C LEU A 24 5.19 8.45 -2.49
N PRO A 25 6.45 8.07 -2.74
CA PRO A 25 7.47 8.04 -1.68
C PRO A 25 7.70 9.46 -1.15
N GLY A 26 7.74 9.60 0.18
CA GLY A 26 8.00 10.88 0.85
C GLY A 26 6.88 11.91 0.71
N SER A 27 5.69 11.53 0.23
CA SER A 27 4.58 12.46 0.05
C SER A 27 3.69 12.64 1.29
N MET A 28 4.05 12.04 2.43
CA MET A 28 3.22 12.01 3.63
C MET A 28 4.00 12.46 4.87
N SER A 29 3.35 13.27 5.73
CA SER A 29 3.91 13.62 7.04
C SER A 29 3.84 12.44 8.00
N GLU A 30 4.76 12.39 8.98
CA GLU A 30 4.78 11.34 9.99
C GLU A 30 3.47 11.27 10.80
N MET A 31 2.87 12.43 11.10
CA MET A 31 1.58 12.49 11.78
C MET A 31 0.46 11.84 10.95
N HIS A 32 0.34 12.18 9.66
CA HIS A 32 -0.67 11.57 8.79
C HIS A 32 -0.44 10.06 8.63
N PHE A 33 0.82 9.64 8.53
CA PHE A 33 1.18 8.22 8.48
C PHE A 33 0.66 7.46 9.70
N PHE A 34 0.94 7.93 10.92
CA PHE A 34 0.48 7.24 12.13
C PHE A 34 -1.04 7.26 12.30
N LEU A 35 -1.73 8.31 11.86
CA LEU A 35 -3.20 8.32 11.84
C LEU A 35 -3.76 7.22 10.93
N LEU A 36 -3.20 7.05 9.72
CA LEU A 36 -3.62 6.00 8.79
C LEU A 36 -3.30 4.60 9.31
N ILE A 37 -2.12 4.39 9.90
CA ILE A 37 -1.79 3.12 10.55
C ILE A 37 -2.78 2.80 11.67
N GLY A 38 -3.14 3.80 12.49
CA GLY A 38 -4.06 3.62 13.62
C GLY A 38 -5.48 3.21 13.23
N ILE A 39 -5.92 3.53 12.00
CA ILE A 39 -7.23 3.10 11.48
C ILE A 39 -7.15 1.84 10.59
N SER A 40 -5.94 1.46 10.16
CA SER A 40 -5.72 0.28 9.33
C SER A 40 -5.73 -1.01 10.15
N SER A 41 -5.89 -2.16 9.48
CA SER A 41 -5.67 -3.49 10.08
C SER A 41 -4.22 -3.97 9.99
N ILE A 42 -3.26 -3.06 9.74
CA ILE A 42 -1.83 -3.38 9.67
C ILE A 42 -1.26 -3.41 11.08
N HIS A 43 -0.84 -4.59 11.53
CA HIS A 43 -0.28 -4.79 12.88
C HIS A 43 1.16 -5.29 12.88
N SER A 44 1.75 -5.55 11.71
CA SER A 44 3.14 -6.00 11.63
C SER A 44 4.08 -4.80 11.76
N ASP A 45 4.85 -4.73 12.85
CA ASP A 45 5.85 -3.68 13.06
C ASP A 45 6.81 -3.54 11.88
N ARG A 46 7.24 -4.68 11.31
CA ARG A 46 8.09 -4.71 10.12
C ARG A 46 7.46 -3.98 8.93
N VAL A 47 6.16 -4.19 8.72
CA VAL A 47 5.41 -3.56 7.61
C VAL A 47 5.15 -2.09 7.91
N ILE A 48 4.83 -1.74 9.15
CA ILE A 48 4.64 -0.35 9.58
C ILE A 48 5.94 0.44 9.35
N LEU A 49 7.08 -0.11 9.76
CA LEU A 49 8.39 0.51 9.52
C LEU A 49 8.72 0.62 8.02
N ALA A 50 8.40 -0.41 7.24
CA ALA A 50 8.57 -0.39 5.79
C ALA A 50 7.75 0.73 5.12
N MET A 51 6.47 0.85 5.49
CA MET A 51 5.59 1.90 4.96
C MET A 51 6.02 3.29 5.43
N LYS A 52 6.52 3.42 6.67
CA LYS A 52 7.07 4.69 7.17
C LYS A 52 8.28 5.12 6.34
N ASP A 53 9.25 4.22 6.12
CA ASP A 53 10.44 4.51 5.33
C ASP A 53 10.07 4.91 3.88
N TYR A 54 9.05 4.28 3.30
CA TYR A 54 8.57 4.64 1.96
C TYR A 54 7.80 5.97 1.94
N LEU A 55 6.69 6.06 2.67
CA LEU A 55 5.72 7.17 2.58
C LEU A 55 6.21 8.46 3.26
N VAL A 56 7.00 8.34 4.32
CA VAL A 56 7.54 9.47 5.09
C VAL A 56 9.00 9.70 4.76
N GLY A 57 9.81 8.64 4.78
CA GLY A 57 11.26 8.73 4.54
C GLY A 57 11.65 8.93 3.07
N GLY A 58 10.75 8.68 2.12
CA GLY A 58 11.03 8.82 0.70
C GLY A 58 11.93 7.73 0.12
N HIS A 59 12.16 6.64 0.85
CA HIS A 59 12.95 5.52 0.37
C HIS A 59 12.27 4.86 -0.84
N SER A 60 13.08 4.34 -1.76
CA SER A 60 12.56 3.61 -2.91
C SER A 60 11.93 2.28 -2.50
N ARG A 61 10.97 1.79 -3.29
CA ARG A 61 10.38 0.45 -3.09
C ARG A 61 11.46 -0.63 -2.99
N LYS A 62 12.51 -0.54 -3.81
CA LYS A 62 13.61 -1.52 -3.82
C LYS A 62 14.30 -1.58 -2.47
N GLU A 63 14.75 -0.44 -1.95
CA GLU A 63 15.45 -0.34 -0.67
C GLU A 63 14.57 -0.86 0.48
N VAL A 64 13.29 -0.50 0.50
CA VAL A 64 12.35 -0.93 1.53
C VAL A 64 12.10 -2.45 1.46
N CYS A 65 11.84 -2.99 0.27
CA CYS A 65 11.63 -4.43 0.09
C CYS A 65 12.87 -5.24 0.51
N GLU A 66 14.06 -4.77 0.18
CA GLU A 66 15.33 -5.42 0.57
C GLU A 66 15.55 -5.33 2.09
N LYS A 67 15.42 -4.13 2.68
CA LYS A 67 15.63 -3.87 4.11
C LYS A 67 14.68 -4.66 5.01
N TYR A 68 13.40 -4.74 4.62
CA TYR A 68 12.34 -5.38 5.42
C TYR A 68 11.94 -6.77 4.90
N GLN A 69 12.68 -7.34 3.95
CA GLN A 69 12.46 -8.68 3.40
C GLN A 69 11.01 -8.86 2.90
N MET A 70 10.47 -7.84 2.24
CA MET A 70 9.14 -7.88 1.64
C MET A 70 9.25 -8.25 0.17
N ASN A 71 8.36 -9.13 -0.29
CA ASN A 71 8.20 -9.34 -1.73
C ASN A 71 7.34 -8.22 -2.34
N ASN A 72 7.44 -8.04 -3.66
CA ASN A 72 6.73 -6.98 -4.38
C ASN A 72 5.20 -7.07 -4.23
N GLY A 73 4.63 -8.27 -4.18
CA GLY A 73 3.19 -8.47 -4.00
C GLY A 73 2.74 -7.99 -2.63
N TYR A 74 3.45 -8.38 -1.58
CA TYR A 74 3.12 -7.98 -0.21
C TYR A 74 3.26 -6.46 -0.02
N PHE A 75 4.32 -5.87 -0.60
CA PHE A 75 4.46 -4.41 -0.61
C PHE A 75 3.28 -3.75 -1.35
N SER A 76 2.91 -4.25 -2.54
CA SER A 76 1.84 -3.66 -3.35
C SER A 76 0.44 -3.85 -2.79
N THR A 77 0.21 -4.88 -1.97
CA THR A 77 -1.07 -5.07 -1.27
C THR A 77 -1.16 -4.23 0.01
N THR A 78 -0.01 -3.84 0.56
CA THR A 78 0.06 -2.98 1.75
C THR A 78 -0.10 -1.51 1.38
N LEU A 79 0.55 -1.07 0.30
CA LEU A 79 0.51 0.30 -0.24
C LEU A 79 -0.83 0.61 -0.89
#